data_AF-A0A7K0IYZ0-F1
#
_entry.id   AF-A0A7K0IYZ0-F1
#
_cell.length_a   1.000
_cell.length_b   1.000
_cell.length_c   1.000
_cell.angle_alpha   90.00
_cell.angle_beta   90.00
_cell.angle_gamma   90.00
#
_symmetry.space_group_name_H-M   'P 1'
#
loop_
_entity.id
_entity.type
_entity.pdbx_description
1 polymer ?
#
loop_
_entity_poly.entity_id
_entity_poly.type
_entity_poly.pdbx_seq_one_letter_code
_entity_poly.pdbx_strand_id
1 'polypeptide(L)'
;MENLMNADVIKAAASSPLGTLSLMCLILGFLAMAFFKNAPVRAKILVFALLLIGVAGFGYSILNQKTADKVPEATRQYVIGRWQVEQKIAGMEGGTYIDYLDNGSFSGRQEAFIGGQGQRVPVSGTWDFEKLATDRFHLGLVFSNGVQWRGTFRILSKDQIHNIDENYDAVRVPR
;
A
#
# COMPACT_ATOMS: atom_id res chain seq x y z
N MET A 1 0.06 -20.47 -32.75
CA MET A 1 -0.21 -19.76 -31.47
C MET A 1 0.91 -20.05 -30.46
N GLU A 2 2.18 -19.85 -30.85
CA GLU A 2 3.35 -20.26 -30.03
C GLU A 2 4.22 -19.05 -29.61
N ASN A 3 4.03 -17.88 -30.24
CA ASN A 3 4.84 -16.68 -29.98
C ASN A 3 4.32 -15.77 -28.85
N LEU A 4 3.06 -15.92 -28.41
CA LEU A 4 2.49 -15.07 -27.35
C LEU A 4 2.91 -15.51 -25.94
N MET A 5 3.10 -16.83 -25.71
CA MET A 5 3.57 -17.33 -24.41
C MET A 5 5.02 -16.93 -24.12
N ASN A 6 5.87 -16.79 -25.14
CA ASN A 6 7.27 -16.40 -24.95
C ASN A 6 7.41 -14.94 -24.49
N ALA A 7 6.61 -14.03 -25.03
CA ALA A 7 6.66 -12.61 -24.67
C ALA A 7 6.24 -12.38 -23.21
N ASP A 8 5.18 -13.05 -22.76
CA ASP A 8 4.69 -12.92 -21.37
C ASP A 8 5.64 -13.57 -20.36
N VAL A 9 6.28 -14.69 -20.70
CA VAL A 9 7.31 -15.32 -19.85
C VAL A 9 8.56 -14.43 -19.76
N ILE A 10 9.01 -13.84 -20.87
CA ILE A 10 10.14 -12.90 -20.88
C ILE A 10 9.79 -11.65 -20.08
N LYS A 11 8.57 -11.11 -20.23
CA LYS A 11 8.11 -9.94 -19.50
C LYS A 11 8.01 -10.22 -18.01
N ALA A 12 7.45 -11.37 -17.60
CA ALA A 12 7.36 -11.81 -16.21
C ALA A 12 8.73 -12.09 -15.59
N ALA A 13 9.66 -12.68 -16.34
CA ALA A 13 11.03 -12.91 -15.90
C ALA A 13 11.81 -11.60 -15.73
N ALA A 14 11.63 -10.63 -16.65
CA ALA A 14 12.29 -9.33 -16.60
C ALA A 14 11.76 -8.41 -15.48
N SER A 15 10.48 -8.57 -15.12
CA SER A 15 9.84 -7.83 -14.02
C SER A 15 9.90 -8.57 -12.68
N SER A 16 10.49 -9.76 -12.63
CA SER A 16 10.78 -10.47 -11.39
C SER A 16 12.01 -9.87 -10.69
N PRO A 17 12.01 -9.76 -9.35
CA PRO A 17 13.17 -9.27 -8.59
C PRO A 17 14.46 -10.04 -8.89
N LEU A 18 14.36 -11.35 -9.18
CA LEU A 18 15.48 -12.20 -9.57
C LEU A 18 16.06 -11.83 -10.95
N GLY A 19 15.18 -11.47 -11.90
CA GLY A 19 15.60 -11.03 -13.23
C GLY A 19 16.33 -9.69 -13.20
N THR A 20 15.82 -8.73 -12.41
CA THR A 20 16.50 -7.45 -12.18
C THR A 20 17.87 -7.63 -11.52
N LEU A 21 17.98 -8.51 -10.51
CA LEU A 21 19.24 -8.85 -9.87
C LEU A 21 20.27 -9.42 -10.85
N SER A 22 19.84 -10.35 -11.72
CA SER A 22 20.70 -10.93 -12.75
C SER A 22 21.20 -9.87 -13.73
N LEU A 23 20.33 -8.95 -14.16
CA LEU A 23 20.69 -7.87 -15.08
C LEU A 23 21.71 -6.90 -14.44
N MET A 24 21.52 -6.53 -13.17
CA MET A 24 22.48 -5.70 -12.44
C MET A 24 23.85 -6.37 -12.35
N CYS A 25 23.90 -7.68 -12.06
CA CYS A 25 25.17 -8.42 -12.01
C CYS A 25 25.89 -8.41 -13.36
N LEU A 26 25.17 -8.57 -14.46
CA LEU A 26 25.73 -8.51 -15.81
C LEU A 26 26.32 -7.13 -16.14
N ILE A 27 25.59 -6.05 -15.85
CA ILE A 27 26.05 -4.67 -16.07
C ILE A 27 27.29 -4.37 -15.24
N LEU A 28 27.28 -4.75 -13.96
CA LEU A 28 28.43 -4.55 -13.07
C LEU A 28 29.65 -5.39 -13.50
N GLY A 29 29.44 -6.62 -13.97
CA GLY A 29 30.51 -7.46 -14.53
C GLY A 29 31.13 -6.85 -15.79
N PHE A 30 30.32 -6.28 -16.67
CA PHE A 30 30.81 -5.58 -17.87
C PHE A 30 31.60 -4.32 -17.52
N LEU A 31 31.08 -3.47 -16.63
CA LEU A 31 31.78 -2.28 -16.14
C LEU A 31 33.09 -2.65 -15.44
N ALA A 32 33.09 -3.72 -14.65
CA ALA A 32 34.30 -4.20 -13.99
C ALA A 32 35.37 -4.63 -15.02
N MET A 33 34.99 -5.35 -16.08
CA MET A 33 35.92 -5.69 -17.16
C MET A 33 36.45 -4.45 -17.89
N ALA A 34 35.58 -3.50 -18.22
CA ALA A 34 35.96 -2.30 -18.97
C ALA A 34 36.93 -1.41 -18.19
N PHE A 35 36.66 -1.14 -16.91
CA PHE A 35 37.45 -0.22 -16.09
C PHE A 35 38.69 -0.87 -15.45
N PHE A 36 38.65 -2.17 -15.13
CA PHE A 36 39.73 -2.82 -14.39
C PHE A 36 40.62 -3.73 -15.24
N LYS A 37 40.49 -3.72 -16.56
CA LYS A 37 41.33 -4.55 -17.46
C LYS A 37 42.82 -4.46 -17.13
N ASN A 38 43.32 -3.23 -16.92
CA ASN A 38 44.73 -2.93 -16.64
C ASN A 38 45.07 -2.77 -15.15
N ALA A 39 44.11 -3.03 -14.24
CA ALA A 39 44.34 -2.87 -12.82
C ALA A 39 45.17 -4.03 -12.22
N PRO A 40 45.98 -3.76 -11.19
CA PRO A 40 46.73 -4.80 -10.47
C PRO A 40 45.79 -5.81 -9.82
N VAL A 41 46.21 -7.08 -9.74
CA VAL A 41 45.39 -8.21 -9.28
C VAL A 41 44.74 -7.95 -7.91
N ARG A 42 45.46 -7.31 -6.99
CA ARG A 42 44.95 -6.95 -5.66
C ARG A 42 43.72 -6.03 -5.72
N ALA A 43 43.73 -5.04 -6.62
CA ALA A 43 42.60 -4.13 -6.81
C ALA A 43 41.39 -4.86 -7.41
N LYS A 44 41.61 -5.79 -8.34
CA LYS A 44 40.55 -6.62 -8.93
C LYS A 44 39.83 -7.45 -7.86
N ILE A 45 40.58 -8.08 -6.96
CA ILE A 45 40.02 -8.89 -5.86
C ILE A 45 39.21 -8.03 -4.89
N LEU A 46 39.72 -6.84 -4.53
CA LEU A 46 39.03 -5.94 -3.60
C LEU A 46 37.70 -5.43 -4.18
N VAL A 47 37.71 -5.01 -5.45
CA VAL A 47 36.50 -4.55 -6.15
C VAL A 47 35.49 -5.69 -6.31
N PHE A 48 35.95 -6.90 -6.61
CA PHE A 48 35.09 -8.07 -6.70
C PHE A 48 34.41 -8.38 -5.35
N ALA A 49 35.14 -8.30 -4.24
CA ALA A 49 34.58 -8.49 -2.91
C ALA A 49 33.54 -7.41 -2.55
N LEU A 50 33.82 -6.13 -2.86
CA LEU A 50 32.86 -5.03 -2.65
C LEU A 50 31.59 -5.21 -3.49
N LEU A 51 31.72 -5.61 -4.75
CA LEU A 51 30.60 -5.92 -5.63
C LEU A 51 29.75 -7.07 -5.09
N LEU A 52 30.40 -8.15 -4.64
CA LEU A 52 29.72 -9.32 -4.09
C LEU A 52 28.92 -8.94 -2.83
N ILE A 53 29.51 -8.15 -1.93
CA ILE A 53 28.83 -7.66 -0.73
C ILE A 53 27.67 -6.74 -1.10
N GLY A 54 27.85 -5.84 -2.07
CA GLY A 54 26.79 -4.94 -2.55
C GLY A 54 25.60 -5.69 -3.13
N VAL A 55 25.86 -6.69 -3.98
CA VAL A 55 24.82 -7.54 -4.57
C VAL A 55 24.14 -8.40 -3.51
N ALA A 56 24.90 -8.98 -2.57
CA ALA A 56 24.32 -9.76 -1.46
C ALA A 56 23.45 -8.90 -0.54
N GLY A 57 23.88 -7.67 -0.22
CA GLY A 57 23.10 -6.72 0.59
C GLY A 57 21.82 -6.25 -0.11
N PHE A 58 21.90 -5.98 -1.42
CA PHE A 58 20.74 -5.62 -2.23
C PHE A 58 19.76 -6.80 -2.40
N GLY A 59 20.28 -8.00 -2.64
CA GLY A 59 19.49 -9.24 -2.68
C GLY A 59 18.80 -9.52 -1.35
N TYR A 60 19.51 -9.36 -0.23
CA TYR A 60 18.92 -9.45 1.10
C TYR A 60 17.82 -8.40 1.31
N SER A 61 18.05 -7.15 0.91
CA SER A 61 17.03 -6.09 1.01
C SER A 61 15.77 -6.42 0.21
N ILE A 62 15.90 -6.95 -1.01
CA ILE A 62 14.77 -7.39 -1.84
C ILE A 62 14.04 -8.58 -1.21
N LEU A 63 14.77 -9.61 -0.77
CA LEU A 63 14.15 -10.78 -0.15
C LEU A 63 13.50 -10.46 1.20
N ASN A 64 14.01 -9.44 1.88
CA ASN A 64 13.52 -8.95 3.16
C ASN A 64 12.56 -7.77 3.01
N GLN A 65 12.22 -7.35 1.79
CA GLN A 65 10.99 -6.60 1.56
C GLN A 65 9.87 -7.55 1.97
N LYS A 66 9.33 -7.29 3.16
CA LYS A 66 8.18 -7.99 3.74
C LYS A 66 7.22 -8.33 2.61
N THR A 67 7.06 -9.63 2.40
CA THR A 67 6.01 -10.27 1.61
C THR A 67 4.86 -9.30 1.45
N ALA A 68 4.57 -8.86 0.22
CA ALA A 68 3.40 -8.04 -0.08
C ALA A 68 2.25 -8.57 0.80
N ASP A 69 1.82 -7.74 1.76
CA ASP A 69 0.83 -8.14 2.76
C ASP A 69 -0.29 -8.81 2.00
N LYS A 70 -0.49 -10.10 2.26
CA LYS A 70 -1.54 -10.87 1.61
C LYS A 70 -2.81 -10.05 1.83
N VAL A 71 -3.41 -9.54 0.74
CA VAL A 71 -4.53 -8.58 0.85
C VAL A 71 -5.53 -9.17 1.84
N PRO A 72 -5.77 -8.50 2.98
CA PRO A 72 -6.62 -9.04 4.01
C PRO A 72 -8.00 -9.37 3.45
N GLU A 73 -8.61 -10.43 3.95
CA GLU A 73 -9.96 -10.77 3.54
C GLU A 73 -10.96 -9.74 4.08
N ALA A 74 -11.87 -9.33 3.21
CA ALA A 74 -13.00 -8.49 3.54
C ALA A 74 -13.90 -9.22 4.54
N THR A 75 -13.76 -8.82 5.81
CA THR A 75 -14.53 -9.33 6.93
C THR A 75 -14.98 -8.17 7.81
N ARG A 76 -16.06 -8.38 8.57
CA ARG A 76 -16.52 -7.41 9.57
C ARG A 76 -15.41 -7.07 10.58
N GLN A 77 -14.63 -8.07 10.99
CA GLN A 77 -13.49 -7.92 11.90
C GLN A 77 -12.41 -7.00 11.33
N TYR A 78 -12.16 -7.05 10.01
CA TYR A 78 -11.21 -6.17 9.37
C TYR A 78 -11.61 -4.69 9.49
N VAL A 79 -12.90 -4.34 9.44
CA VAL A 79 -13.33 -2.92 9.51
C VAL A 79 -13.19 -2.32 10.91
N ILE A 80 -13.24 -3.14 11.96
CA ILE A 80 -13.15 -2.68 13.36
C ILE A 80 -11.83 -1.93 13.60
N GLY A 81 -11.90 -0.80 14.31
CA GLY A 81 -10.75 0.06 14.61
C GLY A 81 -10.97 1.51 14.17
N ARG A 82 -9.92 2.33 14.28
CA ARG A 82 -9.96 3.73 13.87
C ARG A 82 -9.49 3.91 12.44
N TRP A 83 -10.28 4.63 11.66
CA TRP A 83 -9.99 5.00 10.28
C TRP A 83 -10.00 6.50 10.13
N GLN A 84 -9.09 6.99 9.30
CA GLN A 84 -8.96 8.39 8.93
C GLN A 84 -9.15 8.53 7.43
N VAL A 85 -9.93 9.52 7.02
CA VAL A 85 -10.01 10.01 5.65
C VAL A 85 -9.53 11.44 5.63
N GLU A 86 -8.51 11.74 4.83
CA GLU A 86 -8.10 13.11 4.57
C GLU A 86 -8.82 13.65 3.34
N GLN A 87 -9.41 14.83 3.46
CA GLN A 87 -10.09 15.50 2.36
C GLN A 87 -9.46 16.86 2.12
N LYS A 88 -9.10 17.11 0.87
CA LYS A 88 -8.68 18.43 0.38
C LYS A 88 -9.62 18.84 -0.73
N ILE A 89 -10.62 19.67 -0.41
CA ILE A 89 -11.61 20.12 -1.39
C ILE A 89 -11.63 21.65 -1.40
N ALA A 90 -11.32 22.25 -2.55
CA ALA A 90 -11.49 23.68 -2.82
C ALA A 90 -10.92 24.63 -1.74
N GLY A 91 -9.74 24.31 -1.19
CA GLY A 91 -9.09 25.12 -0.15
C GLY A 91 -9.53 24.83 1.29
N MET A 92 -10.44 23.87 1.47
CA MET A 92 -10.75 23.26 2.77
C MET A 92 -9.89 22.02 2.93
N GLU A 93 -9.03 22.02 3.96
CA GLU A 93 -8.34 20.83 4.43
C GLU A 93 -9.12 20.27 5.62
N GLY A 94 -9.29 18.96 5.66
CA GLY A 94 -10.07 18.33 6.72
C GLY A 94 -9.75 16.85 6.86
N GLY A 95 -10.14 16.30 8.00
CA GLY A 95 -9.95 14.91 8.34
C GLY A 95 -11.21 14.35 8.99
N THR A 96 -11.68 13.20 8.53
CA THR A 96 -12.73 12.46 9.22
C THR A 96 -12.10 11.27 9.92
N TYR A 97 -12.32 11.16 11.22
CA TYR A 97 -11.81 10.06 12.05
C TYR A 97 -12.99 9.27 12.59
N ILE A 98 -13.10 7.99 12.25
CA ILE A 98 -14.19 7.11 12.67
C ILE A 98 -13.62 5.88 13.38
N ASP A 99 -14.11 5.61 14.58
CA ASP A 99 -13.92 4.37 15.33
C ASP A 99 -15.10 3.43 15.08
N TYR A 100 -14.89 2.33 14.36
CA TYR A 100 -15.87 1.24 14.22
C TYR A 100 -15.71 0.23 15.34
N LEU A 101 -16.81 -0.07 16.04
CA LEU A 101 -16.85 -0.98 17.18
C LEU A 101 -17.50 -2.33 16.82
N ASP A 102 -17.10 -3.38 17.53
CA ASP A 102 -17.57 -4.76 17.34
C ASP A 102 -19.08 -4.96 17.55
N ASN A 103 -19.67 -4.13 18.40
CA ASN A 103 -21.10 -4.08 18.66
C ASN A 103 -21.94 -3.46 17.53
N GLY A 104 -21.30 -2.98 16.44
CA GLY A 104 -21.99 -2.37 15.30
C GLY A 104 -22.30 -0.88 15.48
N SER A 105 -21.79 -0.22 16.53
CA SER A 105 -21.80 1.24 16.62
C SER A 105 -20.50 1.85 16.09
N PHE A 106 -20.56 3.12 15.70
CA PHE A 106 -19.40 3.92 15.38
C PHE A 106 -19.47 5.28 16.09
N SER A 107 -18.30 5.84 16.33
CA SER A 107 -18.15 7.20 16.86
C SER A 107 -16.95 7.86 16.23
N GLY A 108 -16.95 9.17 16.10
CA GLY A 108 -15.87 9.86 15.42
C GLY A 108 -16.00 11.36 15.46
N ARG A 109 -15.17 12.00 14.66
CA ARG A 109 -15.18 13.45 14.46
C ARG A 109 -14.86 13.79 13.01
N GLN A 110 -15.54 14.80 12.52
CA GLN A 110 -15.17 15.49 11.29
C GLN A 110 -14.45 16.77 11.67
N GLU A 111 -13.26 16.97 11.10
CA GLU A 111 -12.45 18.16 11.25
C GLU A 111 -12.42 18.89 9.92
N ALA A 112 -12.75 20.18 9.90
CA ALA A 112 -12.66 21.03 8.72
C ALA A 112 -11.94 22.33 9.08
N PHE A 113 -11.00 22.75 8.23
CA PHE A 113 -10.29 24.02 8.35
C PHE A 113 -10.76 24.96 7.25
N ILE A 114 -11.44 26.04 7.66
CA ILE A 114 -11.96 27.07 6.75
C ILE A 114 -11.39 28.42 7.19
N GLY A 115 -10.56 29.05 6.34
CA GLY A 115 -10.01 30.37 6.62
C GLY A 115 -9.12 30.45 7.89
N GLY A 116 -8.44 29.36 8.26
CA GLY A 116 -7.58 29.30 9.45
C GLY A 116 -8.31 28.97 10.76
N GLN A 117 -9.64 28.82 10.74
CA GLN A 117 -10.41 28.31 11.88
C GLN A 117 -10.75 26.84 11.67
N GLY A 118 -10.36 26.00 12.64
CA GLY A 118 -10.69 24.58 12.66
C GLY A 118 -12.02 24.35 13.38
N GLN A 119 -12.97 23.69 12.72
CA GLN A 119 -14.21 23.21 13.33
C GLN A 119 -14.13 21.70 13.52
N ARG A 120 -14.52 21.22 14.71
CA ARG A 120 -14.66 19.80 15.03
C ARG A 120 -16.11 19.48 15.30
N VAL A 121 -16.67 18.56 14.52
CA VAL A 121 -18.06 18.11 14.66
C VAL A 121 -18.05 16.63 15.06
N PRO A 122 -18.57 16.25 16.24
CA PRO A 122 -18.67 14.84 16.61
C PRO A 122 -19.73 14.15 15.73
N VAL A 123 -19.44 12.91 15.35
CA VAL A 123 -20.35 12.04 14.60
C VAL A 123 -20.47 10.69 15.28
N SER A 124 -21.64 10.07 15.20
CA SER A 124 -21.89 8.75 15.76
C SER A 124 -23.07 8.09 15.05
N GLY A 125 -23.21 6.79 15.23
CA GLY A 125 -24.30 6.02 14.68
C GLY A 125 -24.08 4.52 14.76
N THR A 126 -24.76 3.78 13.89
CA THR A 126 -24.59 2.34 13.69
C THR A 126 -24.06 2.04 12.29
N TRP A 127 -23.38 0.91 12.14
CA TRP A 127 -22.83 0.47 10.86
C TRP A 127 -23.11 -0.99 10.58
N ASP A 128 -23.23 -1.32 9.29
CA ASP A 128 -23.40 -2.67 8.77
C ASP A 128 -22.34 -2.99 7.72
N PHE A 129 -22.08 -4.28 7.55
CA PHE A 129 -21.06 -4.80 6.64
C PHE A 129 -21.66 -5.90 5.78
N GLU A 130 -21.42 -5.81 4.48
CA GLU A 130 -21.80 -6.84 3.52
C GLU A 130 -20.59 -7.19 2.65
N LYS A 131 -20.21 -8.47 2.64
CA LYS A 131 -19.09 -8.94 1.82
C LYS A 131 -19.52 -9.09 0.36
N LEU A 132 -18.74 -8.52 -0.55
CA LEU A 132 -18.97 -8.64 -2.00
C LEU A 132 -17.97 -9.60 -2.67
N ALA A 133 -16.70 -9.54 -2.26
CA ALA A 133 -15.62 -10.39 -2.76
C ALA A 133 -14.55 -10.60 -1.68
N THR A 134 -13.44 -11.25 -2.02
CA THR A 134 -12.31 -11.43 -1.11
C THR A 134 -11.73 -10.09 -0.64
N ASP A 135 -11.66 -9.09 -1.52
CA ASP A 135 -11.08 -7.77 -1.26
C ASP A 135 -12.11 -6.64 -1.30
N ARG A 136 -13.42 -6.94 -1.39
CA ARG A 136 -14.47 -5.92 -1.55
C ARG A 136 -15.66 -6.13 -0.63
N PHE A 137 -16.22 -5.02 -0.16
CA PHE A 137 -17.37 -5.01 0.74
C PHE A 137 -18.18 -3.71 0.62
N HIS A 138 -19.45 -3.76 1.04
CA HIS A 138 -20.21 -2.56 1.37
C HIS A 138 -20.10 -2.24 2.86
N LEU A 139 -20.03 -0.94 3.13
CA LEU A 139 -20.15 -0.38 4.47
C LEU A 139 -21.34 0.56 4.47
N GLY A 140 -22.38 0.20 5.23
CA GLY A 140 -23.52 1.08 5.48
C GLY A 140 -23.38 1.77 6.84
N LEU A 141 -23.80 3.03 6.90
CA LEU A 141 -23.81 3.85 8.10
C LEU A 141 -25.20 4.45 8.29
N VAL A 142 -25.69 4.41 9.52
CA VAL A 142 -26.89 5.12 9.96
C VAL A 142 -26.47 6.05 11.09
N PHE A 143 -26.42 7.34 10.80
CA PHE A 143 -25.98 8.36 11.76
C PHE A 143 -27.06 8.63 12.81
N SER A 144 -26.65 9.08 13.99
CA SER A 144 -27.55 9.43 15.11
C SER A 144 -28.54 10.55 14.76
N ASN A 145 -28.27 11.34 13.73
CA ASN A 145 -29.17 12.36 13.20
C ASN A 145 -30.16 11.81 12.15
N GLY A 146 -30.19 10.50 11.91
CA GLY A 146 -31.08 9.83 10.97
C GLY A 146 -30.56 9.76 9.52
N VAL A 147 -29.45 10.44 9.20
CA VAL A 147 -28.83 10.35 7.87
C VAL A 147 -28.33 8.93 7.62
N GLN A 148 -28.52 8.44 6.41
CA GLN A 148 -28.00 7.15 5.98
C GLN A 148 -26.97 7.35 4.89
N TRP A 149 -25.93 6.52 4.91
CA TRP A 149 -24.87 6.52 3.92
C TRP A 149 -24.46 5.09 3.61
N ARG A 150 -24.04 4.82 2.37
CA ARG A 150 -23.53 3.51 1.97
C ARG A 150 -22.41 3.72 0.96
N GLY A 151 -21.29 3.03 1.15
CA GLY A 151 -20.15 3.07 0.24
C GLY A 151 -19.61 1.67 -0.04
N THR A 152 -19.01 1.53 -1.22
CA THR A 152 -18.37 0.31 -1.70
C THR A 152 -16.86 0.46 -1.58
N PHE A 153 -16.22 -0.47 -0.88
CA PHE A 153 -14.80 -0.40 -0.59
C PHE A 153 -14.02 -1.56 -1.19
N ARG A 154 -12.76 -1.27 -1.53
CA ARG A 154 -11.73 -2.24 -1.86
C ARG A 154 -10.60 -2.19 -0.83
N ILE A 155 -10.15 -3.35 -0.38
CA ILE A 155 -8.98 -3.49 0.49
C ILE A 155 -7.72 -3.35 -0.36
N LEU A 156 -6.87 -2.38 -0.03
CA LEU A 156 -5.57 -2.18 -0.67
C LEU A 156 -4.45 -2.81 0.15
N SER A 157 -4.54 -2.71 1.47
CA SER A 157 -3.55 -3.28 2.41
C SER A 157 -4.19 -3.55 3.79
N LYS A 158 -3.38 -3.98 4.76
CA LYS A 158 -3.82 -4.14 6.16
C LYS A 158 -4.43 -2.87 6.76
N ASP A 159 -3.90 -1.73 6.36
CA ASP A 159 -4.17 -0.43 6.98
C ASP A 159 -4.73 0.58 5.97
N GLN A 160 -5.19 0.13 4.79
CA GLN A 160 -5.72 1.01 3.75
C GLN A 160 -6.87 0.36 2.98
N ILE A 161 -7.96 1.12 2.84
CA ILE A 161 -9.10 0.81 1.97
C ILE A 161 -9.37 1.98 1.03
N HIS A 162 -9.91 1.68 -0.15
CA HIS A 162 -10.32 2.67 -1.14
C HIS A 162 -11.84 2.64 -1.29
N ASN A 163 -12.50 3.79 -1.15
CA ASN A 163 -13.91 3.95 -1.49
C ASN A 163 -14.05 4.13 -3.01
N ILE A 164 -14.68 3.16 -3.65
CA ILE A 164 -14.85 3.11 -5.11
C ILE A 164 -15.88 4.15 -5.58
N ASP A 165 -16.91 4.41 -4.77
CA ASP A 165 -18.04 5.26 -5.16
C ASP A 165 -17.68 6.75 -5.07
N GLU A 166 -16.90 7.12 -4.05
CA GLU A 166 -16.50 8.51 -3.78
C GLU A 166 -15.02 8.80 -4.09
N ASN A 167 -14.26 7.80 -4.56
CA ASN A 167 -12.88 7.91 -4.99
C ASN A 167 -11.94 8.56 -3.96
N TYR A 168 -11.88 8.00 -2.76
CA TYR A 168 -10.93 8.40 -1.71
C TYR A 168 -10.36 7.19 -0.97
N ASP A 169 -9.21 7.39 -0.33
CA ASP A 169 -8.60 6.38 0.53
C ASP A 169 -8.91 6.67 2.01
N ALA A 170 -9.22 5.61 2.75
CA ALA A 170 -9.23 5.63 4.20
C ALA A 170 -8.05 4.80 4.72
N VAL A 171 -7.35 5.36 5.70
CA VAL A 171 -6.19 4.73 6.33
C VAL A 171 -6.49 4.40 7.79
N ARG A 172 -6.00 3.25 8.25
CA ARG A 172 -6.13 2.87 9.66
C ARG A 172 -5.11 3.66 10.48
N VAL A 173 -5.56 4.20 11.61
CA VAL A 173 -4.71 4.97 12.53
C VAL A 173 -4.80 4.42 13.96
N PRO A 174 -3.76 4.63 14.79
CA PRO A 174 -3.81 4.28 16.20
C PRO A 174 -4.91 5.07 16.94
N ARG A 175 -5.43 4.47 18.02
CA ARG A 175 -6.38 5.14 18.91
C ARG A 175 -5.70 6.16 19.83
#